data_AF-A0A1G6NPX5-F1
#
_entry.id   AF-A0A1G6NPX5-F1
#
_cell.length_a   1.000
_cell.length_b   1.000
_cell.length_c   1.000
_cell.angle_alpha   90.00
_cell.angle_beta   90.00
_cell.angle_gamma   90.00
#
_symmetry.space_group_name_H-M   'P 1'
#
loop_
_entity.id
_entity.type
_entity.pdbx_description
1 polymer ?
#
loop_
_entity_poly.entity_id
_entity_poly.type
_entity_poly.pdbx_seq_one_letter_code
_entity_poly.pdbx_strand_id
1 'polypeptide(L)' 'MSTKPTTENDIADEELEPVADETARQAQRVVAAYATDADECRMLLSMLGIGPSAKND' A
#
# COMPACT_ATOMS: atom_id res chain seq x y z
N MET A 1 -26.41 -1.33 -13.10
CA MET A 1 -25.84 -2.40 -12.26
C MET A 1 -25.08 -3.32 -13.21
N SER A 2 -23.76 -3.15 -13.36
CA SER A 2 -22.96 -3.99 -14.26
C SER A 2 -22.19 -5.00 -13.42
N THR A 3 -22.67 -6.25 -13.41
CA THR A 3 -21.95 -7.39 -12.82
C THR A 3 -20.81 -7.78 -13.76
N LYS A 4 -19.59 -7.37 -13.41
CA LYS A 4 -18.37 -7.82 -14.08
C LYS A 4 -18.22 -9.33 -13.82
N PRO A 5 -17.89 -10.16 -14.82
CA PRO A 5 -17.72 -11.59 -14.60
C PRO A 5 -16.48 -11.82 -13.73
N THR A 6 -16.69 -12.32 -12.51
CA THR A 6 -15.64 -12.75 -11.59
C THR A 6 -14.92 -13.93 -12.22
N THR A 7 -13.67 -13.71 -12.65
CA THR A 7 -12.78 -14.81 -13.04
C THR A 7 -12.37 -15.51 -11.75
N GLU A 8 -12.22 -16.84 -11.74
CA GLU A 8 -11.94 -17.66 -10.53
C GLU A 8 -10.67 -17.26 -9.72
N ASN A 9 -9.88 -16.29 -10.20
CA ASN A 9 -8.72 -15.69 -9.53
C ASN A 9 -8.84 -14.18 -9.24
N ASP A 10 -10.04 -13.61 -9.42
CA ASP A 10 -10.32 -12.20 -9.14
C ASP A 10 -10.64 -12.08 -7.64
N ILE A 11 -9.69 -11.55 -6.86
CA ILE A 11 -9.92 -11.20 -5.46
C ILE A 11 -10.71 -9.90 -5.48
N ALA A 12 -11.93 -9.92 -4.95
CA ALA A 12 -12.73 -8.71 -4.83
C ALA A 12 -11.99 -7.71 -3.94
N ASP A 13 -11.97 -6.42 -4.31
CA ASP A 13 -11.37 -5.35 -3.49
C ASP A 13 -11.94 -5.32 -2.05
N GLU A 14 -13.18 -5.82 -1.88
CA GLU A 14 -13.88 -5.94 -0.61
C GLU A 14 -13.28 -7.02 0.33
N GLU A 15 -12.47 -7.94 -0.20
CA GLU A 15 -11.77 -8.99 0.54
C GLU A 15 -10.32 -8.62 0.87
N LEU A 16 -9.85 -7.43 0.44
CA LEU A 16 -8.51 -6.95 0.75
C LEU A 16 -8.50 -6.28 2.13
N GLU A 17 -7.79 -6.90 3.08
CA GLU A 17 -7.53 -6.30 4.38
C GLU A 17 -6.48 -5.17 4.25
N PRO A 18 -6.67 -4.03 4.94
CA PRO A 18 -5.66 -2.98 5.00
C PRO A 18 -4.34 -3.50 5.58
N VAL A 19 -3.23 -2.95 5.10
CA VAL A 19 -1.91 -3.24 5.67
C VAL A 19 -1.89 -2.88 7.16
N ALA A 20 -1.45 -3.81 8.01
CA ALA A 20 -1.29 -3.55 9.43
C ALA A 20 -0.29 -2.41 9.67
N ASP A 21 -0.55 -1.55 10.66
CA ASP A 21 0.29 -0.37 10.97
C ASP A 21 1.76 -0.73 11.22
N GLU A 22 2.03 -1.89 11.83
CA GLU A 22 3.40 -2.37 12.02
C GLU A 22 4.11 -2.66 10.69
N THR A 23 3.40 -3.33 9.77
CA THR A 23 3.90 -3.68 8.44
C THR A 23 4.10 -2.42 7.60
N ALA A 24 3.15 -1.48 7.67
CA ALA A 24 3.26 -0.18 7.01
C ALA A 24 4.52 0.58 7.48
N ARG A 25 4.79 0.60 8.80
CA ARG A 25 6.00 1.24 9.34
C ARG A 25 7.30 0.53 8.93
N GLN A 26 7.30 -0.80 8.88
CA GLN A 26 8.46 -1.56 8.41
C GLN A 26 8.73 -1.27 6.93
N ALA A 27 7.70 -1.33 6.09
CA ALA A 27 7.78 -1.00 4.68
C ALA A 27 8.25 0.45 4.47
N GLN A 28 7.75 1.42 5.25
CA GLN A 28 8.25 2.80 5.22
C GLN A 28 9.76 2.89 5.50
N ARG A 29 10.27 2.17 6.50
CA ARG A 29 11.71 2.14 6.81
C ARG A 29 12.53 1.52 5.69
N VAL A 30 12.04 0.42 5.12
CA VAL A 30 12.72 -0.28 4.02
C VAL A 30 12.74 0.61 2.78
N VAL A 31 11.59 1.14 2.35
CA VAL A 31 11.50 2.01 1.17
C VAL A 31 12.39 3.26 1.36
N ALA A 32 12.36 3.88 2.53
CA ALA A 32 13.22 5.04 2.80
C ALA A 32 14.73 4.72 2.79
N ALA A 33 15.12 3.47 3.07
CA ALA A 33 16.52 3.06 3.04
C ALA A 33 17.03 2.77 1.61
N TYR A 34 16.14 2.40 0.69
CA TYR A 34 16.51 1.95 -0.66
C TYR A 34 16.10 2.91 -1.78
N ALA A 35 15.13 3.79 -1.56
CA ALA A 35 14.72 4.77 -2.55
C ALA A 35 15.82 5.82 -2.76
N THR A 36 15.94 6.27 -4.00
CA THR A 36 16.92 7.26 -4.46
C THR A 36 16.50 8.68 -4.07
N ASP A 37 15.19 8.94 -4.04
CA ASP A 37 14.62 10.23 -3.72
C ASP A 37 13.23 10.14 -3.06
N ALA A 38 12.71 11.30 -2.66
CA ALA A 38 11.43 11.41 -1.94
C ALA A 38 10.21 11.12 -2.83
N ASP A 39 10.30 11.32 -4.14
CA ASP A 39 9.22 11.06 -5.08
C ASP A 39 9.12 9.56 -5.37
N GLU A 40 10.26 8.88 -5.52
CA GLU A 40 10.34 7.43 -5.60
C GLU A 40 9.79 6.77 -4.33
N CYS A 41 10.15 7.28 -3.14
CA CYS A 41 9.57 6.82 -1.87
C CYS A 41 8.03 6.85 -1.88
N ARG A 42 7.44 7.98 -2.30
CA ARG A 42 5.98 8.16 -2.32
C ARG A 42 5.32 7.22 -3.30
N MET A 43 5.92 7.07 -4.49
CA MET A 43 5.42 6.17 -5.51
C MET A 43 5.37 4.73 -5.00
N LEU A 44 6.48 4.24 -4.43
CA LEU A 44 6.60 2.88 -3.91
C LEU A 44 5.63 2.63 -2.74
N LEU A 45 5.47 3.58 -1.83
CA LEU A 45 4.51 3.45 -0.73
C LEU A 45 3.06 3.46 -1.24
N SER A 46 2.75 4.29 -2.24
CA SER A 46 1.43 4.31 -2.87
C SER A 46 1.11 3.01 -3.59
N MET A 47 2.09 2.36 -4.23
CA MET A 47 1.90 1.04 -4.85
C MET A 47 1.57 -0.05 -3.83
N LEU A 48 2.08 0.10 -2.60
CA LEU A 48 1.78 -0.78 -1.47
C LEU A 48 0.48 -0.42 -0.74
N GLY A 49 -0.23 0.64 -1.17
CA GLY A 49 -1.40 1.15 -0.45
C GLY A 49 -1.06 1.82 0.89
N ILE A 50 0.20 2.20 1.12
CA ILE A 50 0.67 2.82 2.36
C ILE A 50 0.61 4.33 2.22
N GLY A 51 -0.27 4.95 3.02
CA GLY A 51 -0.40 6.41 3.11
C GLY A 51 0.78 7.08 3.84
N PRO A 52 0.88 8.42 3.76
CA PRO A 52 1.87 9.17 4.52
C PRO A 52 1.70 8.89 6.02
N SER A 53 2.78 8.52 6.69
CA SER A 53 2.78 8.29 8.14
C SER A 53 2.31 9.56 8.84
N ALA A 54 1.13 9.52 9.48
CA ALA A 54 0.68 10.60 10.34
C ALA A 54 1.72 10.72 11.45
N LYS A 55 2.48 11.82 11.43
CA LYS A 55 3.39 12.18 12.51
C LYS A 55 2.51 12.64 13.66
N ASN A 56 1.93 11.69 14.39
CA ASN A 56 1.39 11.97 15.70
C ASN A 56 2.61 12.16 16.59
N ASP A 57 2.90 13.43 16.85
CA ASP A 57 3.86 13.93 17.85
C ASP A 57 3.58 13.31 19.23
#